data_AF-A7SZ67-F1
#
_entry.id   AF-A7SZ67-F1
#
_cell.length_a   1.000
_cell.length_b   1.000
_cell.length_c   1.000
_cell.angle_alpha   90.00
_cell.angle_beta   90.00
_cell.angle_gamma   90.00
#
_symmetry.space_group_name_H-M   'P 1'
#
loop_
_entity.id
_entity.type
_entity.pdbx_description
1 polymer ?
#
loop_
_entity_poly.entity_id
_entity_poly.type
_entity_poly.pdbx_seq_one_letter_code
_entity_poly.pdbx_strand_id
1 'polypeptide(L)' 'VQQRINFKALLLTHKAIHGMAAEFISDLRCLYQPKRALRSASQLLLEQPAHKLNF' A
#
# COMPACT_ATOMS: atom_id res chain seq x y z
N VAL A 1 16.60 -11.23 11.72
CA VAL A 1 15.63 -10.39 12.49
C VAL A 1 14.80 -9.51 11.55
N GLN A 2 15.42 -8.85 10.56
CA GLN A 2 14.75 -8.02 9.54
C GLN A 2 13.55 -8.71 8.85
N GLN A 3 13.70 -9.97 8.46
CA GLN A 3 12.66 -10.73 7.75
C GLN A 3 11.38 -10.85 8.59
N ARG A 4 11.51 -11.03 9.90
CA ARG A 4 10.37 -11.11 10.82
C ARG A 4 9.67 -9.76 10.99
N ILE A 5 10.42 -8.65 10.95
CA ILE A 5 9.86 -7.30 11.01
C ILE A 5 9.07 -7.01 9.73
N ASN A 6 9.67 -7.25 8.57
CA ASN A 6 9.02 -7.08 7.27
C ASN A 6 7.75 -7.92 7.17
N PHE A 7 7.82 -9.19 7.59
CA PHE A 7 6.66 -10.08 7.59
C PHE A 7 5.52 -9.56 8.47
N LYS A 8 5.82 -9.07 9.68
CA LYS A 8 4.80 -8.49 10.56
C LYS A 8 4.16 -7.24 9.97
N ALA A 9 4.94 -6.37 9.32
CA ALA A 9 4.42 -5.18 8.65
C ALA A 9 3.49 -5.54 7.47
N LEU A 10 3.89 -6.52 6.64
CA LEU A 10 3.08 -7.01 5.52
C LEU A 10 1.80 -7.72 6.00
N LEU A 11 1.89 -8.54 7.05
CA LEU A 11 0.73 -9.23 7.61
C LEU A 11 -0.27 -8.24 8.21
N LEU A 12 0.21 -7.20 8.90
CA LEU A 12 -0.63 -6.17 9.48
C LEU A 12 -1.36 -5.37 8.41
N THR A 13 -0.65 -4.96 7.36
CA THR A 13 -1.23 -4.22 6.23
C THR A 13 -2.27 -5.05 5.48
N HIS A 14 -2.00 -6.33 5.21
CA HIS A 14 -2.98 -7.25 4.62
C HIS A 14 -4.25 -7.34 5.48
N LYS A 15 -4.11 -7.57 6.79
CA LYS A 15 -5.27 -7.64 7.70
C LYS A 15 -6.08 -6.34 7.72
N ALA A 16 -5.42 -5.18 7.70
CA ALA A 16 -6.09 -3.87 7.67
C ALA A 16 -6.81 -3.58 6.33
N ILE A 17 -6.31 -4.11 5.22
CA ILE A 17 -6.98 -3.97 3.91
C ILE A 17 -8.26 -4.82 3.85
N HIS A 18 -8.23 -6.01 4.44
CA HIS A 18 -9.33 -6.98 4.38
C HIS A 18 -10.29 -6.91 5.58
N GLY A 19 -10.21 -5.87 6.43
CA GLY A 19 -11.08 -5.73 7.60
C GLY A 19 -10.89 -6.80 8.68
N MET A 20 -9.76 -7.53 8.64
CA MET A 20 -9.40 -8.57 9.61
C MET A 20 -8.47 -8.04 10.72
N ALA A 21 -8.04 -6.78 10.63
CA ALA A 21 -7.33 -6.11 11.70
C ALA A 21 -8.31 -5.46 12.67
N ALA A 22 -7.81 -5.10 13.86
CA ALA A 22 -8.59 -4.30 14.79
C ALA A 22 -8.99 -2.95 14.16
N GLU A 23 -10.19 -2.48 14.48
CA GLU A 23 -10.82 -1.30 13.88
C GLU A 23 -9.90 -0.08 13.88
N PHE A 24 -9.24 0.20 15.01
CA PHE A 24 -8.29 1.31 15.13
C PHE A 24 -7.08 1.25 14.17
N ILE A 25 -6.69 0.05 13.71
CA ILE A 25 -5.60 -0.14 12.74
C ILE A 25 -6.12 0.08 11.32
N SER A 26 -7.35 -0.35 11.07
CA SER A 26 -8.08 -0.06 9.83
C SER A 26 -8.32 1.45 9.69
N ASP A 27 -8.64 2.14 10.78
CA ASP A 27 -8.84 3.60 10.86
C ASP A 27 -7.53 4.40 10.75
N LEU A 28 -6.41 3.80 11.18
CA LEU A 28 -5.07 4.39 10.97
C LEU A 28 -4.70 4.48 9.47
N ARG A 29 -5.46 3.83 8.58
CA ARG A 29 -5.48 4.20 7.15
C ARG A 29 -6.14 5.55 6.98
N CYS A 30 -5.55 6.59 7.56
CA CYS A 30 -5.70 7.93 7.03
C CYS A 30 -5.12 7.87 5.62
N LEU A 31 -6.00 7.67 4.63
CA LEU A 31 -5.63 7.78 3.24
C LEU A 31 -4.93 9.12 3.13
N TYR A 32 -3.64 9.09 2.80
CA TYR A 32 -2.89 10.31 2.56
C TYR A 32 -3.64 11.07 1.47
N GLN A 33 -4.36 12.13 1.88
CA GLN A 33 -5.09 13.00 1.00
C GLN A 33 -4.19 14.22 0.79
N PRO A 34 -3.35 14.24 -0.26
CA PRO A 34 -2.49 15.37 -0.48
C PRO A 34 -3.33 16.62 -0.72
N LYS A 35 -2.99 17.72 -0.03
CA LYS A 35 -3.66 19.03 -0.20
C LYS A 35 -3.58 19.56 -1.65
N ARG A 36 -2.61 19.05 -2.42
CA ARG A 36 -2.42 19.39 -3.84
C ARG A 36 -2.27 18.11 -4.64
N ALA A 37 -2.77 18.11 -5.87
CA ALA A 37 -2.49 17.02 -6.79
C ALA A 37 -0.97 16.77 -6.87
N LEU A 38 -0.57 15.49 -6.89
CA LEU A 38 0.82 15.12 -7.12
C LEU A 38 1.23 15.69 -8.48
N ARG A 39 2.41 16.31 -8.59
CA ARG A 39 2.88 16.88 -9.87
C ARG A 39 2.98 15.84 -10.98
N SER A 40 3.13 14.57 -10.61
CA SER A 40 3.13 13.41 -11.50
C SER A 40 1.76 12.78 -11.72
N ALA A 41 0.69 13.24 -11.06
CA ALA A 41 -0.65 12.68 -11.26
C ALA A 41 -1.13 12.82 -12.71
N SER A 42 -0.76 13.91 -13.39
CA SER A 42 -1.07 14.14 -14.82
C SER A 42 -0.01 13.58 -15.78
N GLN A 43 1.14 13.14 -15.27
CA GLN A 43 2.26 12.71 -16.11
C GLN A 43 2.07 11.29 -16.66
N LEU A 44 1.04 10.56 -16.21
CA LEU A 44 0.71 9.19 -16.66
C LEU A 44 1.95 8.28 -16.74
N LEU A 45 2.89 8.43 -15.79
CA LEU A 45 4.17 7.69 -15.74
C LEU A 45 4.01 6.23 -15.31
N LEU A 46 2.79 5.68 -15.46
CA LEU A 46 2.54 4.27 -15.21
C LEU A 46 3.12 3.49 -16.39
N GLU A 47 4.44 3.29 -16.37
CA GLU A 47 5.12 2.40 -17.30
C GLU A 47 4.65 0.97 -17.06
N GLN A 48 4.31 0.27 -18.15
CA GLN A 48 4.02 -1.15 -18.07
C GLN A 48 5.29 -1.84 -17.57
N PRO A 49 5.24 -2.65 -16.49
CA PRO A 49 6.40 -3.41 -16.07
C PRO A 49 6.89 -4.26 -17.25
N ALA A 50 8.16 -4.07 -17.65
CA ALA A 50 8.76 -4.79 -18.78
C ALA A 50 8.89 -6.31 -18.55
N HIS A 51 8.55 -6.80 -17.36
CA HIS A 51 8.49 -8.22 -17.07
C HIS A 51 7.05 -8.72 -17.26
N LYS A 52 6.90 -9.79 -18.04
CA LYS A 52 5.63 -10.52 -18.15
C LYS A 52 5.33 -11.16 -16.80
N LEU A 53 4.23 -10.75 -16.16
CA LEU A 53 3.61 -11.53 -15.10
C LEU A 53 2.93 -12.72 -15.77
N ASN A 54 3.60 -13.88 -15.75
CA ASN A 54 2.98 -15.14 -16.16
C ASN A 54 2.00 -15.55 -15.05
N PHE A 55 0.70 -15.49 -15.34
CA PHE A 55 -0.33 -16.18 -14.57
C PHE A 55 -0.56 -17.57 -15.16
#